data_AF-A0A7K4GZE2-F1
#
_entry.id   AF-A0A7K4GZE2-F1
#
_cell.length_a   1.000
_cell.length_b   1.000
_cell.length_c   1.000
_cell.angle_alpha   90.00
_cell.angle_beta   90.00
_cell.angle_gamma   90.00
#
_symmetry.space_group_name_H-M   'P 1'
#
loop_
_entity.id
_entity.type
_entity.pdbx_description
1 polymer ?
#
loop_
_entity_poly.entity_id
_entity_poly.type
_entity_poly.pdbx_seq_one_letter_code
_entity_poly.pdbx_strand_id
1 'polypeptide(L)' 'MNLKPQKRMAADILKCGENRVYFDPYLIEDISLAITRED' A
#
# COMPACT_ATOMS: atom_id res chain seq x y z
N MET A 1 -8.06 -5.66 -8.81
CA MET A 1 -7.70 -4.25 -8.49
C MET A 1 -6.19 -4.13 -8.42
N ASN A 2 -5.59 -3.08 -8.96
CA ASN A 2 -4.13 -2.96 -9.07
C ASN A 2 -3.59 -2.13 -7.89
N LEU A 3 -3.08 -2.79 -6.84
CA LEU A 3 -2.54 -2.15 -5.62
C LEU A 3 -1.08 -1.67 -5.77
N LYS A 4 -0.54 -1.66 -7.00
CA LYS A 4 0.81 -1.14 -7.29
C LYS A 4 1.06 0.29 -6.79
N PRO A 5 0.15 1.27 -6.97
CA PRO A 5 0.38 2.63 -6.49
C PRO A 5 0.47 2.69 -4.96
N GLN A 6 -0.42 1.99 -4.26
CA GLN A 6 -0.42 1.91 -2.79
C GLN A 6 0.87 1.25 -2.29
N LYS A 7 1.36 0.21 -2.97
CA LYS A 7 2.59 -0.49 -2.59
C LYS A 7 3.82 0.42 -2.68
N ARG A 8 3.88 1.24 -3.73
CA ARG A 8 4.95 2.23 -3.91
C ARG A 8 4.88 3.34 -2.86
N MET A 9 3.67 3.84 -2.58
CA MET A 9 3.46 4.86 -1.54
C MET A 9 3.85 4.35 -0.15
N ALA A 10 3.43 3.14 0.21
CA ALA A 10 3.80 2.50 1.47
C ALA A 10 5.31 2.23 1.56
N ALA A 11 5.96 1.83 0.46
CA ALA A 11 7.41 1.64 0.40
C ALA A 11 8.18 2.95 0.67
N ASP A 12 7.73 4.06 0.07
CA ASP A 12 8.31 5.39 0.29
C ASP A 12 8.13 5.85 1.75
N ILE A 13 6.93 5.66 2.33
CA ILE A 13 6.61 6.05 3.70
C ILE A 13 7.44 5.25 4.71
N LEU A 14 7.52 3.93 4.52
CA LEU A 14 8.25 3.01 5.39
C LEU A 14 9.76 2.99 5.09
N LYS A 15 10.21 3.72 4.06
CA LYS A 15 11.60 3.75 3.56
C LYS A 15 12.17 2.34 3.34
N CYS A 16 11.36 1.46 2.78
CA CYS A 16 11.72 0.06 2.52
C CYS A 16 11.47 -0.29 1.04
N GLY A 17 12.02 -1.41 0.56
CA GLY A 17 11.75 -1.85 -0.81
C GLY A 17 10.31 -2.33 -0.99
N GLU A 18 9.70 -2.11 -2.16
CA GLU A 18 8.34 -2.56 -2.48
C GLU A 18 8.11 -4.06 -2.22
N ASN A 19 9.16 -4.88 -2.32
CA ASN A 19 9.11 -6.31 -2.04
C ASN A 19 8.96 -6.65 -0.54
N ARG A 20 9.24 -5.70 0.36
CA ARG A 20 9.11 -5.85 1.81
C ARG A 20 7.80 -5.29 2.37
N VAL A 21 7.02 -4.60 1.55
CA VAL A 21 5.70 -4.10 1.93
C VAL A 21 4.71 -5.25 1.92
N TYR A 22 4.17 -5.55 3.10
CA TYR A 22 3.11 -6.52 3.31
C TYR A 22 1.77 -5.80 3.48
N PHE A 23 0.76 -6.21 2.73
CA PHE A 23 -0.62 -5.73 2.90
C PHE A 23 -1.43 -6.82 3.59
N ASP A 24 -2.21 -6.42 4.58
CA ASP A 24 -3.10 -7.33 5.28
C ASP A 24 -4.22 -7.78 4.33
N PRO A 25 -4.40 -9.09 4.07
CA PRO A 25 -5.44 -9.60 3.18
C PRO A 25 -6.86 -9.27 3.65
N TYR A 26 -7.08 -9.02 4.94
CA TYR A 26 -8.38 -8.65 5.50
C TYR A 26 -8.72 -7.17 5.30
N LEU A 27 -7.73 -6.33 4.99
CA LEU A 27 -7.89 -4.89 4.76
C LEU A 27 -7.69 -4.52 3.28
N ILE A 28 -7.64 -5.50 2.36
CA ILE A 28 -7.42 -5.25 0.94
C ILE A 28 -8.46 -4.29 0.34
N GLU A 29 -9.71 -4.37 0.77
CA GLU A 29 -10.78 -3.49 0.29
C GLU A 29 -10.51 -2.04 0.71
N ASP A 30 -10.20 -1.80 1.98
CA ASP A 30 -9.84 -0.49 2.52
C ASP A 30 -8.57 0.07 1.86
N ILE A 31 -7.53 -0.76 1.73
CA ILE A 31 -6.28 -0.39 1.05
C ILE A 31 -6.54 -0.05 -0.43
N SER A 32 -7.53 -0.68 -1.07
CA SER A 32 -7.88 -0.34 -2.45
C SER A 32 -8.58 1.01 -2.58
N LEU A 33 -9.25 1.45 -1.51
CA LEU A 33 -9.93 2.74 -1.41
C LEU A 33 -8.98 3.88 -1.01
N ALA A 34 -7.80 3.57 -0.46
CA ALA A 34 -6.78 4.57 -0.15
C ALA A 34 -6.25 5.22 -1.45
N ILE A 35 -6.46 6.54 -1.57
CA ILE A 35 -6.05 7.36 -2.73
C ILE A 35 -4.87 8.26 -2.37
N THR A 36 -4.82 8.78 -1.14
CA THR A 36 -3.76 9.68 -0.69
C THR A 36 -2.70 8.94 0.12
N ARG A 37 -1.58 9.60 0.45
CA ARG A 37 -0.53 9.01 1.31
C ARG A 37 -0.89 9.02 2.80
N GLU A 38 -1.96 9.71 3.16
CA GLU A 38 -2.44 9.84 4.54
C GLU A 38 -3.52 8.80 4.86
N ASP A 39 -4.13 8.21 3.83
CA ASP A 39 -5.11 7.11 3.92
C ASP A 39 -4.40 5.73 3.98
#